data_AF-A0A0Q1AKZ3-F1
#
_entry.id   AF-A0A0Q1AKZ3-F1
#
_cell.length_a   1.000
_cell.length_b   1.000
_cell.length_c   1.000
_cell.angle_alpha   90.00
_cell.angle_beta   90.00
_cell.angle_gamma   90.00
#
_symmetry.space_group_name_H-M   'P 1'
#
loop_
_entity.id
_entity.type
_entity.pdbx_description
1 polymer ?
#
loop_
_entity_poly.entity_id
_entity_poly.type
_entity_poly.pdbx_seq_one_letter_code
_entity_poly.pdbx_strand_id
1 'polypeptide(L)' 'MSRVMRIQEDAADIALSYAPTVSEGIRVMERLLLRQREKVDYGMIREIVREELDVLRGY' A
#
# COMPACT_ATOMS: atom_id res chain seq x y z
N MET A 1 24.41 17.20 -7.72
CA MET A 1 24.74 17.20 -6.28
C MET A 1 24.13 15.95 -5.65
N SER A 2 24.93 15.12 -5.00
CA SER A 2 24.46 13.93 -4.28
C SER A 2 23.90 14.34 -2.91
N ARG A 3 22.68 13.88 -2.58
CA ARG A 3 22.04 14.13 -1.27
C ARG A 3 22.28 12.91 -0.39
N VAL A 4 23.14 13.04 0.62
CA VAL A 4 23.41 11.98 1.59
C VAL A 4 22.26 11.92 2.60
N MET A 5 21.59 10.78 2.70
CA MET A 5 20.56 10.52 3.71
C MET A 5 21.08 9.52 4.74
N ARG A 6 20.87 9.81 6.03
CA ARG A 6 21.13 8.85 7.10
C ARG A 6 19.89 7.99 7.26
N ILE A 7 20.07 6.69 7.10
CA ILE A 7 19.02 5.69 7.27
C ILE A 7 19.37 4.88 8.52
N GLN A 8 18.37 4.43 9.27
CA GLN A 8 18.59 3.45 10.33
C GLN A 8 19.13 2.16 9.69
N GLU A 9 20.08 1.48 10.35
CA GLU A 9 20.74 0.28 9.78
C GLU A 9 19.70 -0.78 9.39
N ASP A 10 18.74 -1.05 10.27
CA ASP A 10 17.62 -1.97 10.03
C ASP A 10 16.83 -1.63 8.75
N ALA A 11 16.67 -0.35 8.43
CA ALA A 11 15.92 0.08 7.24
C ALA A 11 16.69 -0.15 5.94
N ALA A 12 18.03 -0.15 5.98
CA ALA A 12 18.85 -0.51 4.83
C ALA A 12 18.76 -2.01 4.55
N ASP A 13 18.84 -2.84 5.59
CA ASP A 13 18.73 -4.30 5.49
C ASP A 13 17.34 -4.72 5.00
N ILE A 14 16.29 -4.08 5.50
CA ILE A 14 14.93 -4.28 5.01
C ILE A 14 14.86 -3.92 3.52
N ALA A 15 15.38 -2.78 3.08
CA ALA A 15 15.35 -2.40 1.66
C ALA A 15 16.11 -3.41 0.77
N LEU A 16 17.26 -3.91 1.24
CA LEU A 16 18.05 -4.91 0.52
C LEU A 16 17.37 -6.27 0.41
N SER A 17 16.44 -6.60 1.31
CA SER A 17 15.62 -7.81 1.16
C SER A 17 14.67 -7.75 -0.05
N TYR A 18 14.33 -6.55 -0.54
CA TYR A 18 13.43 -6.35 -1.68
C TYR A 18 14.16 -6.19 -3.03
N ALA A 19 15.45 -5.82 -3.05
CA ALA A 19 16.25 -5.68 -4.27
C ALA A 19 17.77 -5.63 -4.00
N PRO A 20 18.63 -5.83 -5.03
CA PRO A 20 20.09 -5.79 -4.89
C PRO A 20 20.68 -4.45 -4.44
N THR A 21 19.92 -3.36 -4.57
CA THR A 21 20.35 -2.02 -4.14
C THR A 21 19.29 -1.37 -3.25
N VAL A 22 19.71 -0.54 -2.30
CA VAL A 22 18.81 0.17 -1.38
C VAL A 22 17.78 1.02 -2.15
N SER A 23 18.22 1.73 -3.18
CA SER A 23 17.35 2.58 -4.01
C SER A 23 16.27 1.77 -4.74
N GLU A 24 16.62 0.60 -5.28
CA GLU A 24 15.64 -0.28 -5.92
C GLU A 24 14.70 -0.92 -4.89
N GLY A 25 15.22 -1.30 -3.73
CA GLY A 25 14.46 -1.85 -2.63
C GLY A 25 13.35 -0.90 -2.20
N ILE A 26 13.71 0.38 -1.97
CA ILE A 26 12.76 1.45 -1.63
C ILE A 26 11.68 1.60 -2.73
N ARG A 27 12.05 1.57 -4.01
CA ARG A 27 11.07 1.66 -5.12
C ARG A 27 10.16 0.45 -5.20
N VAL A 28 10.64 -0.76 -4.89
CA VAL A 28 9.82 -1.96 -4.82
C VAL A 28 8.84 -1.86 -3.65
N MET A 29 9.33 -1.45 -2.48
CA MET A 29 8.51 -1.24 -1.28
C MET A 29 7.40 -0.21 -1.53
N GLU A 30 7.71 0.93 -2.17
CA GLU A 30 6.72 1.95 -2.52
C GLU A 30 5.63 1.40 -3.46
N ARG A 31 6.02 0.65 -4.50
CA ARG A 31 5.05 0.00 -5.41
C ARG A 31 4.15 -1.00 -4.69
N LEU A 32 4.68 -1.75 -3.74
CA LEU A 32 3.88 -2.70 -2.94
C LEU A 32 2.88 -1.97 -2.04
N LEU A 33 3.29 -0.87 -1.40
CA LEU A 33 2.40 -0.04 -0.60
C LEU A 33 1.30 0.61 -1.45
N LEU A 34 1.62 1.10 -2.65
CA LEU A 34 0.62 1.65 -3.57
C LEU A 34 -0.37 0.57 -4.02
N ARG A 35 0.09 -0.62 -4.39
CA ARG A 35 -0.78 -1.76 -4.73
C ARG A 35 -1.65 -2.22 -3.57
N GLN A 36 -1.17 -2.09 -2.33
CA GLN A 36 -1.96 -2.44 -1.15
C GLN A 36 -3.01 -1.35 -0.84
N ARG A 37 -2.70 -0.08 -1.09
CA ARG A 37 -3.65 1.03 -0.99
C ARG A 37 -4.76 0.94 -2.02
N GLU A 38 -4.48 0.41 -3.21
CA GLU A 38 -5.48 0.20 -4.27
C GLU A 38 -6.48 -0.94 -4.00
N LYS A 39 -6.35 -1.71 -2.91
CA LYS A 39 -7.07 -2.97 -2.75
C LYS A 39 -8.41 -2.92 -2.01
N VAL A 40 -8.90 -1.76 -1.58
CA VAL A 40 -10.24 -1.68 -0.97
C VAL A 40 -10.99 -0.46 -1.49
N ASP A 41 -11.88 -0.70 -2.45
CA ASP A 41 -12.86 0.30 -2.88
C ASP A 41 -13.97 0.39 -1.82
N TYR A 42 -13.75 1.26 -0.84
CA TYR A 42 -14.73 1.55 0.20
C TYR A 42 -16.03 2.16 -0.36
N GLY A 43 -16.03 2.68 -1.58
CA GLY A 43 -17.23 3.12 -2.29
C GLY A 43 -18.09 1.94 -2.71
N MET A 44 -17.49 0.99 -3.43
CA MET A 44 -18.15 -0.26 -3.83
C MET A 44 -18.69 -1.03 -2.62
N ILE A 45 -17.91 -1.16 -1.55
CA ILE A 45 -18.35 -1.82 -0.31
C ILE A 45 -19.56 -1.11 0.29
N ARG A 46 -19.57 0.23 0.28
CA ARG A 46 -20.67 1.02 0.82
C ARG A 46 -21.95 0.86 0.00
N GLU A 47 -21.86 0.82 -1.33
CA GLU A 47 -23.00 0.59 -2.21
C GLU A 47 -23.62 -0.77 -1.96
N ILE A 48 -22.80 -1.84 -1.95
CA ILE A 48 -23.26 -3.21 -1.69
C ILE A 48 -23.95 -3.29 -0.31
N VAL A 49 -23.33 -2.73 0.73
CA VAL A 49 -23.93 -2.73 2.08
C VAL A 49 -25.25 -1.96 2.10
N ARG A 50 -25.37 -0.87 1.33
CA ARG A 50 -26.61 -0.09 1.25
C ARG A 50 -27.71 -0.87 0.55
N GLU A 51 -27.41 -1.50 -0.59
CA GLU A 51 -28.35 -2.35 -1.32
C GLU A 51 -28.87 -3.50 -0.43
N GLU A 52 -27.99 -4.19 0.28
CA GLU A 52 -28.37 -5.25 1.22
C GLU A 52 -29.27 -4.73 2.36
N LEU A 53 -28.97 -3.54 2.90
CA LEU A 53 -29.80 -2.91 3.93
C LEU A 53 -31.16 -2.45 3.41
N ASP A 54 -31.23 -2.01 2.15
CA ASP A 54 -32.49 -1.59 1.51
C ASP A 54 -33.38 -2.80 1.22
N VAL A 55 -32.80 -3.92 0.74
CA VAL A 55 -33.50 -5.21 0.57
C VAL A 55 -34.04 -5.74 1.91
N LEU A 56 -33.24 -5.67 2.98
CA LEU A 56 -33.68 -6.06 4.32
C LEU A 56 -34.79 -5.16 4.88
N ARG A 57 -34.87 -3.91 4.42
CA ARG A 57 -35.93 -2.96 4.80
C ARG A 57 -37.21 -3.10 3.99
N GLY A 58 -37.21 -3.93 2.94
CA GLY A 58 -38.42 -4.32 2.20
C GLY A 58 -38.97 -3.27 1.24
N TYR A 59 -38.09 -2.47 0.60
CA TYR A 59 -38.44 -1.66 -0.57
C TYR A 59 -38.01 -2.34 -1.87
#